data_AF-A0A9E5GP86-F1
#
_entry.id   AF-A0A9E5GP86-F1
#
_cell.length_a   1.000
_cell.length_b   1.000
_cell.length_c   1.000
_cell.angle_alpha   90.00
_cell.angle_beta   90.00
_cell.angle_gamma   90.00
#
_symmetry.space_group_name_H-M   'P 1'
#
loop_
_entity.id
_entity.type
_entity.pdbx_description
1 polymer ?
#
loop_
_entity_poly.entity_id
_entity_poly.type
_entity_poly.pdbx_seq_one_letter_code
_entity_poly.pdbx_strand_id
1 'polypeptide(L)'
;MTEEAVKRVQDDQQKAKQVGQQIQADHATNVKLAQFLSFLIKVIKDDKVIKGLYDTFFKIKHPETNIVYIRKSVNTLVIVGMFAPFYAQEAKKEKIDGLFNDLYDAHAPLSLSSYVHYLKKLSAKYHDNVPLDKSVFIKFLVDVVSHYGLIATSKLTNQEYADLQQSISKELY
;
A
#
# COMPACT_ATOMS: atom_id res chain seq x y z
N MET A 1 -2.91 -27.17 -44.46
CA MET A 1 -3.12 -26.70 -43.07
C MET A 1 -4.43 -27.29 -42.57
N THR A 2 -4.45 -27.88 -41.38
CA THR A 2 -5.67 -28.48 -40.79
C THR A 2 -6.50 -27.42 -40.06
N GLU A 3 -7.82 -27.60 -40.00
CA GLU A 3 -8.72 -26.69 -39.27
C GLU A 3 -8.30 -26.48 -37.80
N GLU A 4 -7.77 -27.52 -37.16
CA GLU A 4 -7.19 -27.41 -35.82
C GLU A 4 -5.97 -26.50 -35.75
N ALA A 5 -5.10 -26.50 -36.76
CA ALA A 5 -3.93 -25.64 -36.79
C ALA A 5 -4.33 -24.17 -36.99
N VAL A 6 -5.36 -23.90 -37.81
CA VAL A 6 -5.91 -22.56 -37.99
C VAL A 6 -6.59 -22.07 -36.70
N LYS A 7 -7.34 -22.94 -36.02
CA LYS A 7 -8.01 -22.61 -34.75
C LYS A 7 -7.01 -22.31 -33.63
N ARG A 8 -5.95 -23.12 -33.49
CA ARG A 8 -4.88 -22.87 -32.50
C ARG A 8 -4.17 -21.53 -32.75
N VAL A 9 -3.86 -21.22 -34.01
CA VAL A 9 -3.23 -19.93 -34.36
C VAL A 9 -4.15 -18.74 -34.05
N GLN A 10 -5.46 -18.88 -34.27
CA GLN A 10 -6.43 -17.85 -33.91
C GLN A 10 -6.56 -17.67 -32.38
N ASP A 11 -6.61 -18.78 -31.63
CA ASP A 11 -6.67 -18.75 -30.17
C ASP A 11 -5.41 -18.13 -29.55
N ASP A 12 -4.23 -18.46 -30.07
CA ASP A 12 -2.96 -17.90 -29.62
C ASP A 12 -2.85 -16.40 -29.94
N GLN A 13 -3.34 -15.97 -31.11
CA GLN A 13 -3.42 -14.53 -31.45
C GLN A 13 -4.39 -13.77 -30.54
N GLN A 14 -5.52 -14.37 -30.15
CA GLN A 14 -6.46 -13.75 -29.22
C GLN A 14 -5.85 -13.62 -27.82
N LYS A 15 -5.19 -14.67 -27.32
CA LYS A 15 -4.48 -14.62 -26.03
C LYS A 15 -3.37 -13.57 -26.04
N ALA A 16 -2.55 -13.52 -27.10
CA ALA A 16 -1.49 -12.52 -27.23
C ALA A 16 -2.04 -11.08 -27.21
N LYS A 17 -3.18 -10.83 -27.90
CA LYS A 17 -3.87 -9.53 -27.85
C LYS A 17 -4.39 -9.21 -26.45
N GLN A 18 -5.00 -10.17 -25.75
CA GLN A 18 -5.47 -9.99 -24.38
C GLN A 18 -4.32 -9.66 -23.42
N VAL A 19 -3.21 -10.40 -23.52
CA VAL A 19 -2.00 -10.15 -22.71
C VAL A 19 -1.41 -8.77 -23.03
N GLY A 20 -1.34 -8.38 -24.31
CA GLY A 20 -0.87 -7.06 -24.70
C GLY A 20 -1.74 -5.92 -24.15
N GLN A 21 -3.06 -6.07 -24.19
CA GLN A 21 -4.01 -5.13 -23.59
C GLN A 21 -3.84 -5.07 -22.06
N GLN A 22 -3.63 -6.21 -21.42
CA GLN A 22 -3.39 -6.27 -19.97
C GLN A 22 -2.10 -5.55 -19.59
N ILE A 23 -0.99 -5.77 -20.32
CA ILE A 23 0.27 -5.05 -20.10
C ILE A 23 0.10 -3.54 -20.23
N GLN A 24 -0.64 -3.08 -21.24
CA GLN A 24 -0.92 -1.64 -21.42
C GLN A 24 -1.77 -1.07 -20.29
N ALA A 25 -2.78 -1.82 -19.83
CA ALA A 25 -3.62 -1.44 -18.70
C ALA A 25 -2.83 -1.38 -17.39
N ASP A 26 -1.93 -2.35 -17.16
CA ASP A 26 -1.04 -2.39 -16.00
C ASP A 26 -0.08 -1.21 -16.02
N HIS A 27 0.50 -0.88 -17.18
CA HIS A 27 1.35 0.30 -17.33
C HIS A 27 0.58 1.59 -17.03
N ALA A 28 -0.62 1.76 -17.59
CA ALA A 28 -1.45 2.93 -17.32
C ALA A 28 -1.82 3.06 -15.84
N THR A 29 -2.09 1.93 -15.17
CA THR A 29 -2.37 1.89 -13.73
C THR A 29 -1.13 2.27 -12.93
N ASN A 30 0.05 1.74 -13.27
CA ASN A 30 1.32 2.07 -12.63
C ASN A 30 1.65 3.57 -12.73
N VAL A 31 1.38 4.20 -13.87
CA VAL A 31 1.55 5.66 -14.03
C VAL A 31 0.70 6.42 -13.02
N LYS A 32 -0.58 6.07 -12.87
CA LYS A 32 -1.48 6.72 -11.91
C LYS A 32 -1.05 6.50 -10.46
N LEU A 33 -0.60 5.30 -10.13
CA LEU A 33 -0.05 5.00 -8.80
C LEU A 33 1.22 5.82 -8.52
N ALA A 34 2.09 5.99 -9.51
CA ALA A 34 3.29 6.84 -9.38
C ALA A 34 2.94 8.33 -9.24
N GLN A 35 1.91 8.81 -9.95
CA GLN A 35 1.38 10.17 -9.80
C GLN A 35 0.86 10.40 -8.38
N PHE A 36 0.05 9.47 -7.86
CA PHE A 36 -0.44 9.55 -6.49
C PHE A 36 0.69 9.49 -5.46
N LEU A 37 1.68 8.61 -5.64
CA LEU A 37 2.85 8.56 -4.77
C LEU A 37 3.64 9.88 -4.78
N SER A 38 3.78 10.50 -5.95
CA SER A 38 4.42 11.82 -6.08
C SER A 38 3.63 12.91 -5.34
N PHE A 39 2.29 12.84 -5.39
CA PHE A 39 1.42 13.68 -4.58
C PHE A 39 1.64 13.46 -3.08
N LEU A 40 1.71 12.21 -2.60
CA LEU A 40 1.95 11.90 -1.19
C LEU A 40 3.27 12.51 -0.70
N ILE A 41 4.36 12.33 -1.45
CA ILE A 41 5.67 12.91 -1.11
C ILE A 41 5.61 14.44 -1.10
N LYS A 42 4.81 15.05 -1.96
CA LYS A 42 4.63 16.50 -1.99
C LYS A 42 3.84 17.02 -0.79
N VAL A 43 2.81 16.29 -0.33
CA VAL A 43 1.85 16.78 0.67
C VAL A 43 2.23 16.39 2.10
N ILE A 44 2.74 15.18 2.31
CA ILE A 44 3.16 14.73 3.63
C ILE A 44 4.46 15.45 4.00
N LYS A 45 4.37 16.37 4.97
CA LYS A 45 5.51 17.16 5.47
C LYS A 45 6.07 16.64 6.79
N ASP A 46 5.48 15.59 7.33
CA ASP A 46 5.95 14.98 8.58
C ASP A 46 7.12 14.04 8.31
N ASP A 47 8.30 14.45 8.76
CA ASP A 47 9.54 13.68 8.60
C ASP A 47 9.45 12.28 9.19
N LYS A 48 8.67 12.06 10.26
CA LYS A 48 8.51 10.73 10.85
C LYS A 48 7.75 9.82 9.91
N VAL A 49 6.68 10.32 9.29
CA VAL A 49 5.88 9.57 8.32
C VAL A 49 6.71 9.27 7.06
N ILE A 50 7.42 10.27 6.52
CA ILE A 50 8.27 10.07 5.34
C ILE A 50 9.41 9.08 5.61
N LYS A 51 10.10 9.23 6.74
CA LYS A 51 11.18 8.33 7.15
C LYS A 51 10.64 6.92 7.42
N GLY A 52 9.51 6.79 8.10
CA GLY A 52 8.87 5.51 8.37
C GLY A 52 8.44 4.79 7.10
N LEU A 53 7.91 5.52 6.11
CA LEU A 53 7.60 4.98 4.79
C LEU A 53 8.85 4.41 4.11
N TYR A 54 9.95 5.18 4.11
CA TYR A 54 11.22 4.76 3.52
C TYR A 54 11.81 3.54 4.23
N ASP A 55 11.86 3.57 5.56
CA ASP A 55 12.42 2.48 6.38
C ASP A 55 11.58 1.20 6.28
N THR A 56 10.26 1.32 6.11
CA THR A 56 9.34 0.18 5.99
C THR A 56 9.42 -0.45 4.60
N PHE A 57 9.24 0.35 3.55
CA PHE A 57 8.98 -0.20 2.22
C PHE A 57 10.19 -0.23 1.30
N PHE A 58 11.20 0.61 1.54
CA PHE A 58 12.34 0.74 0.63
C PHE A 58 13.61 0.13 1.19
N LYS A 59 13.65 -0.21 2.48
CA LYS A 59 14.76 -0.93 3.10
C LYS A 59 14.39 -2.37 3.40
N ILE A 60 15.36 -3.25 3.25
CA ILE A 60 15.31 -4.61 3.78
C ILE A 60 16.58 -4.89 4.56
N LYS A 61 16.42 -5.48 5.74
CA LYS A 61 17.54 -5.96 6.55
C LYS A 61 17.69 -7.45 6.33
N HIS A 62 18.87 -7.90 5.91
CA HIS A 62 19.12 -9.33 5.77
C HIS A 62 19.10 -9.99 7.15
N PRO A 63 18.33 -11.07 7.34
CA PRO A 63 18.08 -11.64 8.65
C PRO A 63 19.35 -12.12 9.35
N GLU A 64 20.30 -12.68 8.58
CA GLU A 64 21.52 -13.28 9.15
C GLU A 64 22.71 -12.31 9.26
N THR A 65 22.88 -11.40 8.30
CA THR A 65 24.07 -10.53 8.22
C THR A 65 23.82 -9.14 8.76
N ASN A 66 22.58 -8.79 9.08
CA ASN A 66 22.14 -7.45 9.50
C ASN A 66 22.42 -6.33 8.48
N ILE A 67 22.88 -6.65 7.27
CA ILE A 67 23.14 -5.67 6.22
C ILE A 67 21.80 -5.11 5.73
N VAL A 68 21.74 -3.79 5.58
CA VAL A 68 20.57 -3.07 5.08
C VAL A 68 20.75 -2.80 3.59
N TYR A 69 19.78 -3.23 2.79
CA TYR A 69 19.74 -3.01 1.35
C TYR A 69 18.54 -2.14 0.97
N ILE A 70 18.69 -1.39 -0.11
CA ILE A 70 17.57 -0.70 -0.74
C ILE A 70 16.88 -1.68 -1.67
N ARG A 71 15.55 -1.80 -1.55
CA ARG A 71 14.73 -2.66 -2.40
C ARG A 71 14.73 -2.15 -3.84
N LYS A 72 14.96 -3.06 -4.80
CA LYS A 72 14.88 -2.75 -6.24
C LYS A 72 13.45 -2.53 -6.71
N SER A 73 12.48 -3.16 -6.05
CA SER A 73 11.05 -3.01 -6.33
C SER A 73 10.24 -3.03 -5.04
N VAL A 74 9.18 -2.24 -5.03
CA VAL A 74 8.20 -2.13 -3.95
C VAL A 74 6.81 -2.35 -4.53
N ASN A 75 5.90 -2.90 -3.72
CA ASN A 75 4.51 -2.98 -4.14
C ASN A 75 3.83 -1.61 -3.94
N THR A 76 3.87 -0.78 -4.99
CA THR A 76 3.29 0.58 -4.96
C THR A 76 1.80 0.57 -4.64
N LEU A 77 1.05 -0.49 -4.98
CA LEU A 77 -0.36 -0.61 -4.61
C LEU A 77 -0.56 -0.64 -3.10
N VAL A 78 0.33 -1.31 -2.36
CA VAL A 78 0.28 -1.36 -0.90
C VAL A 78 0.56 0.01 -0.32
N ILE A 79 1.64 0.65 -0.77
CA ILE A 79 2.03 1.98 -0.30
C ILE A 79 0.90 2.99 -0.57
N VAL A 80 0.42 3.06 -1.81
CA VAL A 80 -0.65 3.98 -2.20
C VAL A 80 -1.93 3.66 -1.45
N GLY A 81 -2.28 2.38 -1.31
CA GLY A 81 -3.45 1.92 -0.58
C GLY A 81 -3.46 2.39 0.86
N MET A 82 -2.33 2.30 1.57
CA MET A 82 -2.25 2.79 2.95
C MET A 82 -2.69 4.25 3.12
N PHE A 83 -2.48 5.10 2.11
CA PHE A 83 -2.84 6.51 2.17
C PHE A 83 -4.15 6.85 1.45
N ALA A 84 -4.74 5.93 0.69
CA ALA A 84 -5.96 6.18 -0.06
C ALA A 84 -7.13 6.66 0.83
N PRO A 85 -7.38 6.10 2.04
CA PRO A 85 -8.46 6.58 2.90
C PRO A 85 -8.28 8.04 3.36
N PHE A 86 -7.05 8.52 3.53
CA PHE A 86 -6.77 9.89 3.96
C PHE A 86 -6.87 10.91 2.82
N TYR A 87 -6.76 10.46 1.57
CA TYR A 87 -6.80 11.30 0.37
C TYR A 87 -7.78 10.77 -0.67
N ALA A 88 -8.98 10.34 -0.23
CA ALA A 88 -9.98 9.73 -1.10
C ALA A 88 -10.34 10.60 -2.32
N GLN A 89 -10.38 11.92 -2.15
CA GLN A 89 -10.62 12.86 -3.25
C GLN A 89 -9.50 12.85 -4.30
N GLU A 90 -8.25 12.81 -3.88
CA GLU A 90 -7.11 12.73 -4.81
C GLU A 90 -7.08 11.35 -5.48
N ALA A 91 -7.41 10.27 -4.75
CA ALA A 91 -7.49 8.93 -5.30
C ALA A 91 -8.54 8.84 -6.43
N LYS A 92 -9.68 9.53 -6.25
CA LYS A 92 -10.73 9.65 -7.26
C LYS A 92 -10.28 10.49 -8.46
N LYS A 93 -9.57 11.60 -8.23
CA LYS A 93 -9.02 12.47 -9.28
C LYS A 93 -8.03 11.71 -10.17
N GLU A 94 -7.14 10.93 -9.56
CA GLU A 94 -6.16 10.08 -10.25
C GLU A 94 -6.78 8.78 -10.81
N LYS A 95 -8.09 8.55 -10.58
CA LYS A 95 -8.84 7.37 -11.03
C LYS A 95 -8.23 6.05 -10.56
N ILE A 96 -7.83 6.01 -9.29
CA ILE A 96 -7.32 4.83 -8.58
C ILE A 96 -8.22 4.41 -7.41
N ASP A 97 -9.28 5.17 -7.11
CA ASP A 97 -10.26 4.88 -6.06
C ASP A 97 -10.89 3.49 -6.24
N GLY A 98 -11.23 3.12 -7.48
CA GLY A 98 -11.79 1.81 -7.81
C GLY A 98 -10.93 0.61 -7.38
N LEU A 99 -9.63 0.80 -7.13
CA LEU A 99 -8.74 -0.25 -6.63
C LEU A 99 -8.98 -0.58 -5.14
N PHE A 100 -9.59 0.35 -4.40
CA PHE A 100 -9.71 0.30 -2.93
C PHE A 100 -11.15 0.42 -2.43
N ASN A 101 -12.13 0.74 -3.30
CA ASN A 101 -13.53 0.96 -2.92
C ASN A 101 -14.21 -0.25 -2.26
N ASP A 102 -13.71 -1.47 -2.46
CA ASP A 102 -14.21 -2.68 -1.78
C ASP A 102 -13.59 -2.90 -0.38
N LEU A 103 -12.55 -2.13 -0.05
CA LEU A 103 -11.81 -2.29 1.20
C LEU A 103 -12.28 -1.33 2.30
N TYR A 104 -12.79 -0.15 1.93
CA TYR A 104 -13.33 0.85 2.86
C TYR A 104 -14.47 1.64 2.22
N ASP A 105 -15.32 2.22 3.08
CA ASP A 105 -16.33 3.20 2.66
C ASP A 105 -15.72 4.61 2.73
N ALA A 106 -15.57 5.26 1.57
CA ALA A 106 -15.02 6.61 1.47
C ALA A 106 -15.95 7.71 2.03
N HIS A 107 -17.21 7.36 2.34
CA HIS A 107 -18.19 8.27 2.93
C HIS A 107 -18.29 8.12 4.45
N ALA A 108 -17.76 7.04 5.02
CA ALA A 108 -17.73 6.82 6.45
C ALA A 108 -16.58 7.59 7.11
N PRO A 109 -16.77 8.13 8.33
CA PRO A 109 -15.67 8.71 9.10
C PRO A 109 -14.57 7.68 9.36
N LEU A 110 -13.32 8.03 9.06
CA LEU A 110 -12.17 7.19 9.34
C LEU A 110 -11.80 7.27 10.82
N SER A 111 -11.87 6.12 11.50
CA SER A 111 -11.38 5.91 12.88
C SER A 111 -10.17 4.97 12.89
N LEU A 112 -9.41 4.94 13.99
CA LEU A 112 -8.29 4.01 14.16
C LEU A 112 -8.70 2.55 13.88
N SER A 113 -9.78 2.07 14.50
CA SER A 113 -10.24 0.68 14.32
C SER A 113 -10.62 0.40 12.87
N SER A 114 -11.35 1.31 12.22
CA SER A 114 -11.72 1.14 10.80
C SER A 114 -10.49 1.16 9.89
N TYR A 115 -9.46 1.95 10.21
CA TYR A 115 -8.23 2.03 9.45
C TYR A 115 -7.38 0.77 9.62
N VAL A 116 -7.22 0.24 10.84
CA VAL A 116 -6.51 -1.02 11.07
C VAL A 116 -7.22 -2.19 10.37
N HIS A 117 -8.56 -2.23 10.44
CA HIS A 117 -9.35 -3.21 9.71
C HIS A 117 -9.19 -3.08 8.19
N TYR A 118 -9.15 -1.85 7.66
CA TYR A 118 -8.83 -1.58 6.26
C TYR A 118 -7.44 -2.11 5.88
N LEU A 119 -6.41 -1.84 6.69
CA LEU A 119 -5.05 -2.32 6.42
C LEU A 119 -4.97 -3.84 6.34
N LYS A 120 -5.74 -4.55 7.17
CA LYS A 120 -5.84 -6.01 7.13
C LYS A 120 -6.43 -6.51 5.81
N LYS A 121 -7.47 -5.85 5.31
CA LYS A 121 -8.06 -6.14 3.99
C LYS A 121 -7.08 -5.82 2.86
N LEU A 122 -6.40 -4.68 2.97
CA LEU A 122 -5.39 -4.23 2.00
C LEU A 122 -4.25 -5.26 1.88
N SER A 123 -3.68 -5.71 3.00
CA SER A 123 -2.59 -6.69 3.00
C SER A 123 -3.02 -8.06 2.48
N ALA A 124 -4.28 -8.45 2.70
CA ALA A 124 -4.82 -9.70 2.18
C ALA A 124 -5.01 -9.65 0.64
N LYS A 125 -5.46 -8.51 0.11
CA LYS A 125 -5.70 -8.33 -1.33
C LYS A 125 -4.42 -8.05 -2.12
N TYR A 126 -3.58 -7.16 -1.59
CA TYR A 126 -2.33 -6.73 -2.20
C TYR A 126 -1.20 -7.06 -1.22
N HIS A 127 -0.67 -8.28 -1.29
CA HIS A 127 0.48 -8.66 -0.49
C HIS A 127 1.77 -8.13 -1.12
N ASP A 128 2.73 -7.72 -0.29
CA ASP A 128 4.09 -7.51 -0.75
C ASP A 128 4.82 -8.86 -0.71
N ASN A 129 5.55 -9.19 -1.77
CA ASN A 129 6.30 -10.45 -1.85
C ASN A 129 7.56 -10.44 -0.98
N VAL A 130 7.89 -9.28 -0.40
CA VAL A 130 9.02 -9.09 0.49
C VAL A 130 8.49 -8.93 1.92
N PRO A 131 8.92 -9.79 2.87
CA PRO A 131 8.55 -9.64 4.28
C PRO A 131 9.00 -8.29 4.83
N LEU A 132 8.07 -7.56 5.44
CA LEU A 132 8.36 -6.32 6.14
C LEU A 132 8.85 -6.62 7.57
N ASP A 133 9.76 -5.79 8.07
CA ASP A 133 10.09 -5.80 9.50
C ASP A 133 8.87 -5.31 10.29
N LYS A 134 8.29 -6.20 11.09
CA LYS A 134 7.06 -5.93 11.85
C LYS A 134 7.22 -4.76 12.81
N SER A 135 8.37 -4.65 13.48
CA SER A 135 8.61 -3.60 14.47
C SER A 135 8.68 -2.23 13.81
N VAL A 136 9.34 -2.15 12.65
CA VAL A 136 9.43 -0.93 11.83
C VAL A 136 8.07 -0.56 11.28
N PHE A 137 7.32 -1.54 10.76
CA PHE A 137 5.99 -1.32 10.22
C PHE A 137 5.00 -0.82 11.27
N ILE A 138 4.95 -1.44 12.45
CA ILE A 138 4.06 -1.02 13.54
C ILE A 138 4.40 0.40 14.02
N LYS A 139 5.69 0.72 14.14
CA LYS A 139 6.13 2.09 14.47
C LYS A 139 5.66 3.10 13.41
N PHE A 140 5.84 2.77 12.15
CA PHE A 140 5.37 3.61 11.05
C PHE A 140 3.85 3.80 11.08
N LEU A 141 3.07 2.75 11.38
CA LEU A 141 1.62 2.88 11.52
C LEU A 141 1.22 3.84 12.64
N VAL A 142 1.90 3.80 13.79
CA VAL A 142 1.66 4.75 14.88
C VAL A 142 1.91 6.19 14.41
N ASP A 143 3.02 6.41 13.70
CA ASP A 143 3.35 7.74 13.17
C ASP A 143 2.28 8.22 12.17
N VAL A 144 1.76 7.33 11.31
CA VAL A 144 0.65 7.63 10.36
C VAL A 144 -0.64 7.99 11.10
N VAL A 145 -1.12 7.14 12.01
CA VAL A 145 -2.40 7.38 12.69
C VAL A 145 -2.34 8.61 13.60
N SER A 146 -1.16 8.93 14.14
CA SER A 146 -0.90 10.18 14.85
C SER A 146 -0.95 11.38 13.91
N HIS A 147 -0.25 11.32 12.78
CA HIS A 147 -0.18 12.41 11.81
C HIS A 147 -1.57 12.81 11.28
N TYR A 148 -2.41 11.83 10.99
CA TYR A 148 -3.78 12.06 10.49
C TYR A 148 -4.83 12.23 11.58
N GLY A 149 -4.42 12.34 12.86
CA GLY A 149 -5.33 12.65 13.96
C GLY A 149 -6.36 11.55 14.27
N LEU A 150 -6.08 10.29 13.90
CA LEU A 150 -6.93 9.15 14.27
C LEU A 150 -6.81 8.81 15.77
N ILE A 151 -5.82 9.40 16.44
CA ILE A 151 -5.59 9.34 17.87
C ILE A 151 -5.23 10.76 18.37
N ALA A 152 -5.63 11.09 19.60
CA ALA A 152 -5.27 12.36 20.21
C ALA A 152 -3.80 12.30 20.68
N THR A 153 -2.90 12.99 19.99
CA THR A 153 -1.45 12.92 20.24
C THR A 153 -0.87 14.14 20.92
N SER A 154 -1.67 14.90 21.66
CA SER A 154 -1.14 15.84 22.65
C SER A 154 -0.50 15.06 23.81
N LYS A 155 0.69 14.50 23.52
CA LYS A 155 1.63 13.75 24.37
C LYS A 155 1.16 12.36 24.82
N LEU A 156 1.17 11.40 23.90
CA LEU A 156 1.32 10.00 24.32
C LEU A 156 2.64 9.86 25.07
N THR A 157 2.57 9.37 26.30
CA THR A 157 3.73 8.90 27.05
C THR A 157 4.39 7.71 26.33
N ASN A 158 5.64 7.39 26.70
CA ASN A 158 6.32 6.22 26.14
C ASN A 158 5.53 4.91 26.38
N GLN A 159 4.80 4.84 27.49
CA GLN A 159 3.96 3.68 27.82
C GLN A 159 2.74 3.62 26.90
N GLU A 160 2.00 4.72 26.72
CA GLU A 160 0.83 4.75 25.83
C GLU A 160 1.22 4.50 24.37
N TYR A 161 2.42 4.94 23.96
CA TYR A 161 2.97 4.59 22.65
C TYR A 161 3.22 3.08 22.51
N ALA A 162 3.81 2.45 23.53
CA ALA A 162 4.05 1.00 23.54
C ALA A 162 2.74 0.19 23.57
N ASP A 163 1.75 0.64 24.35
CA ASP A 163 0.44 0.00 24.44
C ASP A 163 -0.31 0.09 23.10
N LEU A 164 -0.22 1.24 22.42
CA LEU A 164 -0.79 1.41 21.08
C LEU A 164 -0.10 0.51 20.05
N GLN A 165 1.24 0.42 20.08
CA GLN A 165 1.98 -0.52 19.22
C GLN A 165 1.52 -1.96 19.45
N GLN A 166 1.33 -2.35 20.72
CA GLN A 166 0.84 -3.68 21.07
C GLN A 166 -0.60 -3.91 20.58
N SER A 167 -1.49 -2.93 20.71
CA SER A 167 -2.87 -3.02 20.23
C SER A 167 -2.94 -3.19 18.73
N ILE A 168 -2.25 -2.33 17.96
CA ILE A 168 -2.19 -2.43 16.50
C ILE A 168 -1.60 -3.79 16.08
N SER A 169 -0.55 -4.25 16.77
CA SER A 169 0.06 -5.55 16.48
C SER A 169 -0.91 -6.71 16.68
N LYS A 170 -1.74 -6.70 17.74
CA LYS A 170 -2.73 -7.77 18.02
C LYS A 170 -3.87 -7.83 17.00
N GLU A 171 -4.23 -6.70 16.39
CA GLU A 171 -5.30 -6.67 15.39
C GLU A 171 -4.81 -7.16 14.01
N LEU A 172 -3.54 -6.88 13.71
CA LEU A 172 -2.91 -7.23 12.42
C LEU A 172 -2.35 -8.66 12.38
N TYR A 173 -1.89 -9.22 13.51
CA TYR A 173 -1.27 -10.55 13.61
C TYR A 173 -1.91 -11.40 14.69
#